data_AF-A0AAN0NAJ2-F1
#
_entry.id   AF-A0AAN0NAJ2-F1
#
_cell.length_a   1.000
_cell.length_b   1.000
_cell.length_c   1.000
_cell.angle_alpha   90.00
_cell.angle_beta   90.00
_cell.angle_gamma   90.00
#
_symmetry.space_group_name_H-M   'P 1'
#
loop_
_entity.id
_entity.type
_entity.pdbx_description
1 polymer ?
#
loop_
_entity_poly.entity_id
_entity_poly.type
_entity_poly.pdbx_seq_one_letter_code
_entity_poly.pdbx_strand_id
1 'polypeptide(L)' 'MLTVINEFKFNGEYKNHKPVGDGHINDTYLVDFDTNQYVIHASIIKSLPIQLD' A
#
# COMPACT_ATOMS: atom_id res chain seq x y z
N MET A 1 5.78 0.08 2.24
CA MET A 1 4.49 0.05 2.96
C MET A 1 4.61 0.51 4.42
N LEU A 2 5.47 -0.10 5.27
CA LEU A 2 5.67 0.35 6.66
C LEU A 2 6.03 1.84 6.78
N THR A 3 6.82 2.37 5.83
CA THR A 3 7.13 3.81 5.76
C THR A 3 5.89 4.67 5.56
N VAL A 4 4.98 4.28 4.66
CA VAL A 4 3.73 5.00 4.39
C VAL A 4 2.82 4.99 5.63
N ILE A 5 2.72 3.88 6.35
CA ILE A 5 1.87 3.81 7.55
C ILE A 5 2.29 4.85 8.61
N ASN A 6 3.59 5.12 8.73
CA ASN A 6 4.11 6.08 9.70
C ASN A 6 4.07 7.54 9.23
N GLU A 7 3.87 7.79 7.94
CA GLU A 7 3.83 9.15 7.36
C GLU A 7 2.45 9.80 7.43
N PHE A 8 1.40 9.00 7.63
CA PHE A 8 0.02 9.47 7.67
C PHE A 8 -0.56 9.32 9.09
N LYS A 9 -1.45 10.25 9.45
CA LYS A 9 -2.15 10.20 10.74
C LYS A 9 -3.39 9.30 10.63
N PHE A 10 -3.19 7.99 10.77
CA PHE A 10 -4.29 7.03 10.91
C PHE A 10 -4.85 7.05 12.34
N ASN A 11 -6.12 6.72 12.49
CA ASN A 11 -6.72 6.58 13.81
C ASN A 11 -6.46 5.16 14.34
N GLY A 12 -5.95 5.08 15.57
CA GLY A 12 -5.67 3.81 16.23
C GLY A 12 -4.24 3.29 16.05
N GLU A 13 -3.99 2.11 16.60
CA GLU A 13 -2.74 1.38 16.47
C GLU A 13 -2.77 0.39 15.30
N TYR A 14 -1.74 0.42 14.47
CA TYR A 14 -1.53 -0.57 13.41
C TYR A 14 -1.46 -1.98 14.00
N LYS A 15 -2.15 -2.94 13.38
CA LYS A 15 -2.11 -4.36 13.76
C LYS A 15 -1.50 -5.23 12.67
N ASN A 16 -2.07 -5.21 11.47
CA ASN A 16 -1.59 -6.02 10.35
C ASN A 16 -1.95 -5.39 8.99
N HIS A 17 -1.53 -6.03 7.91
CA HIS A 17 -2.00 -5.74 6.56
C HIS A 17 -1.97 -6.99 5.69
N LYS A 18 -2.71 -6.98 4.59
CA LYS A 18 -2.62 -7.98 3.51
C LYS A 18 -2.81 -7.34 2.14
N PRO A 19 -2.16 -7.86 1.07
CA PRO A 19 -2.45 -7.42 -0.29
C PRO A 19 -3.90 -7.76 -0.66
N VAL A 20 -4.56 -6.86 -1.39
CA VAL A 20 -5.93 -7.03 -1.88
C VAL A 20 -6.09 -6.42 -3.27
N GLY A 21 -7.13 -6.85 -3.98
CA GLY A 21 -7.41 -6.39 -5.34
C GLY A 21 -6.55 -7.09 -6.40
N ASP A 22 -6.87 -6.81 -7.66
CA ASP A 22 -6.22 -7.34 -8.86
C ASP A 22 -5.78 -6.20 -9.79
N GLY A 23 -5.40 -5.07 -9.18
CA GLY A 23 -5.00 -3.88 -9.92
C GLY A 23 -3.61 -4.07 -10.54
N HIS A 24 -3.45 -3.70 -11.81
CA HIS A 24 -2.18 -3.84 -12.53
C HIS A 24 -1.25 -2.62 -12.43
N ILE A 25 -1.73 -1.51 -11.85
CA ILE A 25 -1.00 -0.25 -11.78
C ILE A 25 -0.42 -0.02 -10.37
N ASN A 26 -1.25 -0.15 -9.34
CA ASN A 26 -0.88 0.11 -7.95
C ASN A 26 -0.96 -1.18 -7.12
N ASP A 27 0.01 -1.37 -6.23
CA ASP A 27 -0.12 -2.36 -5.18
C ASP A 27 -1.16 -1.87 -4.17
N THR A 28 -2.18 -2.67 -3.91
CA THR A 28 -3.28 -2.30 -3.01
C THR A 28 -3.26 -3.19 -1.78
N TYR A 29 -3.36 -2.57 -0.61
CA TYR A 29 -3.31 -3.25 0.68
C TYR A 29 -4.54 -2.91 1.52
N LEU A 30 -5.09 -3.92 2.19
CA LEU A 30 -6.03 -3.73 3.28
C LEU A 30 -5.22 -3.69 4.58
N VAL A 31 -5.37 -2.63 5.35
CA VAL A 31 -4.59 -2.37 6.57
C VAL A 31 -5.52 -2.27 7.76
N ASP A 32 -5.29 -3.13 8.75
CA ASP A 32 -6.09 -3.21 9.96
C ASP A 32 -5.44 -2.39 11.08
N PHE A 33 -6.22 -1.47 11.64
CA PHE A 33 -5.96 -0.80 12.91
C PHE A 33 -6.96 -1.30 13.94
N ASP A 34 -6.68 -1.12 15.23
CA ASP A 34 -7.58 -1.50 16.32
C ASP A 34 -8.97 -0.85 16.24
N THR A 35 -9.06 0.37 15.71
CA THR A 35 -10.31 1.12 15.62
C THR A 35 -10.98 1.07 14.25
N ASN A 36 -10.19 0.91 13.17
CA ASN A 36 -10.66 1.07 11.80
C ASN A 36 -9.85 0.21 10.82
N GLN A 37 -10.40 0.03 9.62
CA GLN A 37 -9.71 -0.59 8.49
C GLN A 37 -9.55 0.44 7.37
N TYR A 38 -8.39 0.44 6.71
CA TYR A 38 -8.08 1.35 5.61
C TYR A 38 -7.63 0.58 4.36
N VAL A 39 -7.92 1.13 3.19
CA VAL A 39 -7.35 0.66 1.91
C VAL A 39 -6.24 1.63 1.51
N ILE A 40 -5.02 1.12 1.36
CA ILE A 40 -3.85 1.90 0.95
C ILE A 40 -3.44 1.48 -0.46
N HIS A 41 -3.31 2.45 -1.36
CA HIS A 41 -2.76 2.28 -2.69
C HIS A 41 -1.32 2.79 -2.72
N ALA A 42 -0.36 1.90 -2.97
CA ALA A 42 1.04 2.23 -3.12
C ALA A 42 1.41 2.15 -4.61
N SER A 43 1.66 3.30 -5.23
CA SER A 43 2.24 3.35 -6.57
C SER A 43 3.75 3.15 -6.47
N ILE A 44 4.25 2.02 -6.97
CA ILE A 44 5.68 1.87 -7.26
C ILE A 44 5.89 2.41 -8.67
N ILE A 45 6.55 3.56 -8.81
CA ILE A 45 7.09 3.97 -10.11
C ILE A 45 8.29 3.03 -10.39
N LYS A 46 8.02 1.91 -11.05
CA LYS A 46 9.05 0.96 -11.48
C LYS A 46 9.61 1.46 -12.82
N SER A 47 10.71 2.19 -12.80
CA SER A 47 11.46 2.53 -14.01
C SER A 47 12.25 1.30 -14.48
N LEU A 48 11.63 0.48 -15.33
CA LEU A 48 12.36 -0.58 -16.04
C LEU A 48 12.97 0.03 -17.31
N PRO A 49 14.27 -0.17 -17.58
CA PRO A 49 14.82 0.16 -18.89
C PRO A 49 14.11 -0.71 -19.93
N ILE A 50 13.49 -0.07 -20.93
CA ILE A 50 12.95 -0.76 -22.08
C ILE A 50 14.13 -1.02 -23.02
N GLN A 51 14.41 -2.29 -23.29
CA GLN A 51 15.31 -2.66 -24.37
C GLN A 51 14.51 -2.54 -25.67
N LEU A 52 14.88 -1.59 -26.52
CA LEU A 52 14.31 -1.44 -27.85
C LEU A 52 15.13 -2.32 -28.81
N ASP A 53 14.43 -3.12 -29.62
CA ASP A 53 15.01 -3.94 -30.70
C ASP A 53 15.60 -3.07 -31.82
#